data_AF-A0A9D8H0K0-F1
#
_entry.id   AF-A0A9D8H0K0-F1
#
_cell.length_a   1.000
_cell.length_b   1.000
_cell.length_c   1.000
_cell.angle_alpha   90.00
_cell.angle_beta   90.00
_cell.angle_gamma   90.00
#
_symmetry.space_group_name_H-M   'P 1'
#
loop_
_entity.id
_entity.type
_entity.pdbx_description
1 polymer ?
#
loop_
_entity_poly.entity_id
_entity_poly.type
_entity_poly.pdbx_seq_one_letter_code
_entity_poly.pdbx_strand_id
1 'polypeptide(L)'
;MAGQVRVVGIFYLALLVVPQAWPDDPFLLHILIMGFIWTVVAACWDVLLGHAGVVSYGQMAMFAVGAYATGILTIQYGVPPLLGVAAGGIAAAALAMGTGLATLRLSAIYFALVSFAIHFTLAPMLVAGREFGTGGSQGIWSIPSIALGPLTLGPTDTVAWYYTAWTLAALTVLLISRLTASPLGSAFTALRDSPMLAQSLGIHAFSQSPSRACRCRYPHWRFRCVLRPLCLVGFSQDLGTRHVPSGVRHDDHRRDRAFSWCGLERAACDRSERVAARHRLSAIDRLRLPHHLRRPLSP
;
A
#
# COMPACT_ATOMS: atom_id res chain seq x y z
N MET A 1 -0.51 14.26 12.01
CA MET A 1 -1.34 13.04 11.80
C MET A 1 -2.70 13.14 12.48
N ALA A 2 -2.79 13.50 13.77
CA ALA A 2 -4.09 13.64 14.46
C ALA A 2 -5.06 14.63 13.79
N GLY A 3 -4.57 15.73 13.21
CA GLY A 3 -5.39 16.71 12.49
C GLY A 3 -6.04 16.14 11.22
N GLN A 4 -5.29 15.39 10.40
CA GLN A 4 -5.83 14.81 9.16
C GLN A 4 -6.88 13.73 9.45
N VAL A 5 -6.68 12.90 10.48
CA VAL A 5 -7.67 11.88 10.88
C VAL A 5 -8.98 12.53 11.36
N ARG A 6 -8.89 13.66 12.07
CA ARG A 6 -10.07 14.42 12.49
C ARG A 6 -10.84 15.00 11.30
N VAL A 7 -10.15 15.58 10.31
CA VAL A 7 -10.79 16.13 9.11
C VAL A 7 -11.50 15.03 8.31
N VAL A 8 -10.84 13.88 8.11
CA VAL A 8 -11.46 12.74 7.41
C VAL A 8 -12.65 12.18 8.18
N GLY A 9 -12.55 12.08 9.51
CA GLY A 9 -13.66 11.64 10.36
C GLY A 9 -14.86 12.59 10.30
N ILE A 10 -14.62 13.91 10.34
CA ILE A 10 -15.67 14.92 10.22
C ILE A 10 -16.33 14.85 8.83
N PHE A 11 -15.56 14.68 7.76
CA PHE A 11 -16.10 14.53 6.42
C PHE A 11 -17.00 13.29 6.29
N TYR A 12 -16.58 12.15 6.86
CA TYR A 12 -17.39 10.92 6.86
C TYR A 12 -18.68 11.06 7.68
N LEU A 13 -18.62 11.78 8.81
CA LEU A 13 -19.80 12.10 9.63
C LEU A 13 -20.75 13.08 8.94
N ALA A 14 -20.23 14.06 8.19
CA ALA A 14 -21.06 14.98 7.41
C ALA A 14 -21.85 14.23 6.33
N LEU A 15 -21.23 13.23 5.68
CA LEU A 15 -21.89 12.38 4.70
C LEU A 15 -23.06 11.58 5.30
N LEU A 16 -23.00 11.19 6.58
CA LEU A 16 -24.09 10.47 7.25
C LEU A 16 -25.41 11.26 7.26
N VAL A 17 -25.35 12.59 7.28
CA VAL A 17 -26.53 13.47 7.38
C VAL A 17 -27.16 13.75 6.00
N VAL A 18 -26.45 13.44 4.90
CA VAL A 18 -26.89 13.76 3.54
C VAL A 18 -28.25 13.14 3.17
N PRO A 19 -28.54 11.86 3.45
CA PRO A 19 -29.86 11.27 3.14
C PRO A 19 -31.01 11.87 3.95
N GLN A 20 -30.72 12.43 5.14
CA GLN A 20 -31.74 13.07 5.97
C GLN A 20 -32.09 14.48 5.46
N ALA A 21 -31.14 15.16 4.83
CA ALA A 21 -31.34 16.49 4.26
C ALA A 21 -32.00 16.46 2.87
N TRP A 22 -31.73 15.43 2.06
CA TRP A 22 -32.27 15.28 0.70
C TRP A 22 -32.78 13.85 0.42
N PRO A 23 -33.89 13.43 1.04
CA PRO A 23 -34.48 12.11 0.79
C PRO A 23 -35.13 12.00 -0.60
N ASP A 24 -35.58 13.12 -1.18
CA ASP A 24 -36.39 13.16 -2.41
C ASP A 24 -35.58 13.18 -3.72
N ASP A 25 -34.25 13.12 -3.65
CA ASP A 25 -33.36 13.09 -4.83
C ASP A 25 -32.63 11.74 -4.96
N PRO A 26 -33.25 10.74 -5.63
CA PRO A 26 -32.63 9.43 -5.85
C PRO A 26 -31.33 9.49 -6.66
N PHE A 27 -31.18 10.51 -7.52
CA PHE A 27 -30.01 10.64 -8.38
C PHE A 27 -28.77 10.99 -7.57
N LEU A 28 -28.90 11.95 -6.64
CA LEU A 28 -27.81 12.30 -5.72
C LEU A 28 -27.38 11.10 -4.86
N LEU A 29 -28.33 10.37 -4.30
CA LEU A 29 -28.04 9.18 -3.49
C LEU A 29 -27.34 8.09 -4.32
N HIS A 30 -27.76 7.86 -5.56
CA HIS A 30 -27.12 6.89 -6.45
C HIS A 30 -25.66 7.24 -6.75
N ILE A 31 -25.37 8.50 -7.06
CA ILE A 31 -23.99 8.96 -7.31
C ILE A 31 -23.12 8.72 -6.07
N LEU A 32 -23.63 9.03 -4.88
CA LEU A 32 -22.89 8.83 -3.63
C LEU A 32 -22.66 7.35 -3.34
N ILE A 33 -23.65 6.49 -3.57
CA ILE A 33 -23.50 5.03 -3.46
C ILE A 33 -22.38 4.54 -4.37
N MET A 34 -22.38 4.96 -5.64
CA MET A 34 -21.30 4.62 -6.57
C MET A 34 -19.95 5.16 -6.09
N GLY A 35 -19.91 6.38 -5.57
CA GLY A 35 -18.72 6.97 -4.96
C GLY A 35 -18.17 6.14 -3.80
N PHE A 36 -19.03 5.60 -2.93
CA PHE A 36 -18.61 4.73 -1.82
C PHE A 36 -18.05 3.39 -2.31
N ILE A 37 -18.68 2.77 -3.31
CA ILE A 37 -18.18 1.55 -3.94
C ILE A 37 -16.78 1.80 -4.53
N TRP A 38 -16.60 2.89 -5.28
CA TRP A 38 -15.31 3.25 -5.85
C TRP A 38 -14.28 3.62 -4.78
N THR A 39 -14.69 4.19 -3.66
CA THR A 39 -13.81 4.48 -2.51
C THR A 39 -13.22 3.20 -1.93
N VAL A 40 -14.00 2.13 -1.82
CA VAL A 40 -13.51 0.81 -1.38
C VAL A 40 -12.41 0.30 -2.33
N VAL A 41 -12.67 0.35 -3.63
CA VAL A 41 -11.70 -0.10 -4.65
C VAL A 41 -10.44 0.77 -4.63
N ALA A 42 -10.59 2.09 -4.53
CA ALA A 42 -9.48 3.03 -4.45
C ALA A 42 -8.63 2.83 -3.19
N ALA A 43 -9.25 2.56 -2.05
CA ALA A 43 -8.53 2.29 -0.80
C ALA A 43 -7.70 1.00 -0.91
N CYS A 44 -8.25 -0.06 -1.50
CA CYS A 44 -7.50 -1.30 -1.77
C CYS A 44 -6.31 -1.05 -2.71
N TRP A 45 -6.49 -0.20 -3.73
CA TRP A 45 -5.43 0.19 -4.64
C TRP A 45 -4.31 0.97 -3.93
N ASP A 46 -4.66 1.89 -3.04
CA ASP A 46 -3.71 2.70 -2.27
C ASP A 46 -2.74 1.84 -1.44
N VAL A 47 -3.18 0.69 -0.94
CA VAL A 47 -2.29 -0.24 -0.24
C VAL A 47 -1.17 -0.76 -1.15
N LEU A 48 -1.50 -1.13 -2.39
CA LEU A 48 -0.51 -1.65 -3.36
C LEU A 48 0.39 -0.54 -3.90
N LEU A 49 -0.20 0.56 -4.35
CA LEU A 49 0.55 1.65 -4.99
C LEU A 49 1.27 2.54 -3.96
N GLY A 50 0.58 2.89 -2.88
CA GLY A 50 1.05 3.79 -1.83
C GLY A 50 2.02 3.13 -0.85
N HIS A 51 1.75 1.89 -0.41
CA HIS A 51 2.62 1.23 0.57
C HIS A 51 3.60 0.25 -0.04
N ALA A 52 3.18 -0.62 -0.96
CA ALA A 52 4.07 -1.61 -1.58
C ALA A 52 4.86 -1.07 -2.79
N GLY A 53 4.41 0.02 -3.42
CA GLY A 53 5.07 0.64 -4.57
C GLY A 53 4.95 -0.16 -5.87
N VAL A 54 4.02 -1.10 -5.93
CA VAL A 54 3.71 -1.91 -7.11
C VAL A 54 2.38 -1.47 -7.69
N VAL A 55 2.37 -1.25 -9.00
CA VAL A 55 1.15 -0.87 -9.73
C VAL A 55 0.38 -2.15 -10.08
N SER A 56 -0.86 -2.27 -9.61
CA SER A 56 -1.75 -3.39 -9.99
C SER A 56 -3.09 -2.87 -10.49
N TYR A 57 -3.44 -3.26 -11.72
CA TYR A 57 -4.75 -2.98 -12.33
C TYR A 57 -5.78 -4.11 -12.08
N GLY A 58 -5.40 -5.16 -11.35
CA GLY A 58 -6.21 -6.37 -11.19
C GLY A 58 -7.39 -6.23 -10.22
N GLN A 59 -7.46 -5.13 -9.46
CA GLN A 59 -8.52 -4.87 -8.48
C GLN A 59 -9.92 -4.89 -9.12
N MET A 60 -10.02 -4.35 -10.34
CA MET A 60 -11.27 -4.36 -11.11
C MET A 60 -11.72 -5.79 -11.45
N ALA A 61 -10.77 -6.68 -11.75
CA ALA A 61 -11.08 -8.07 -12.07
C ALA A 61 -11.61 -8.82 -10.84
N MET A 62 -10.98 -8.61 -9.68
CA MET A 62 -11.40 -9.24 -8.42
C MET A 62 -12.77 -8.72 -7.97
N PHE A 63 -13.01 -7.41 -8.11
CA PHE A 63 -14.30 -6.80 -7.84
C PHE A 63 -15.41 -7.39 -8.71
N ALA A 64 -15.17 -7.49 -10.02
CA ALA A 64 -16.14 -8.06 -10.95
C ALA A 64 -16.40 -9.55 -10.66
N VAL A 65 -15.37 -10.36 -10.43
CA VAL A 65 -15.56 -11.78 -10.09
C VAL A 65 -16.36 -11.96 -8.80
N GLY A 66 -16.11 -11.16 -7.77
CA GLY A 66 -16.89 -11.21 -6.52
C GLY A 66 -18.36 -10.82 -6.71
N ALA A 67 -18.62 -9.76 -7.50
CA ALA A 67 -19.97 -9.30 -7.79
C ALA A 67 -20.77 -10.33 -8.62
N TYR A 68 -20.17 -10.86 -9.69
CA TYR A 68 -20.82 -11.87 -10.53
C TYR A 68 -21.00 -13.20 -9.81
N ALA A 69 -20.02 -13.65 -9.02
CA ALA A 69 -20.16 -14.87 -8.22
C ALA A 69 -21.34 -14.75 -7.24
N THR A 70 -21.48 -13.61 -6.56
CA THR A 70 -22.61 -13.32 -5.67
C THR A 70 -23.94 -13.35 -6.43
N GLY A 71 -24.02 -12.68 -7.58
CA GLY A 71 -25.24 -12.62 -8.40
C GLY A 71 -25.67 -13.99 -8.93
N ILE A 72 -24.72 -14.77 -9.45
CA ILE A 72 -24.95 -16.14 -9.94
C ILE A 72 -25.47 -17.04 -8.81
N LEU A 73 -24.82 -17.01 -7.63
CA LEU A 73 -25.23 -17.85 -6.51
C LEU A 73 -26.63 -17.51 -6.00
N THR A 74 -26.95 -16.22 -5.96
CA THR A 74 -28.23 -15.76 -5.43
C THR A 74 -29.38 -16.08 -6.39
N ILE A 75 -29.18 -15.93 -7.70
CA ILE A 75 -30.25 -16.08 -8.69
C ILE A 75 -30.41 -17.53 -9.16
N GLN A 76 -29.31 -18.23 -9.46
CA GLN A 76 -29.39 -19.58 -10.00
C GLN A 76 -29.60 -20.62 -8.89
N TYR A 77 -28.96 -20.41 -7.73
CA TYR A 77 -28.98 -21.38 -6.63
C TYR A 77 -29.89 -20.95 -5.48
N GLY A 78 -30.52 -19.77 -5.54
CA GLY A 78 -31.46 -19.29 -4.52
C GLY A 78 -30.82 -19.08 -3.14
N VAL A 79 -29.49 -18.98 -3.08
CA VAL A 79 -28.76 -18.81 -1.82
C VAL A 79 -29.08 -17.44 -1.22
N PRO A 80 -29.27 -17.32 0.11
CA PRO A 80 -29.51 -16.02 0.73
C PRO A 80 -28.39 -15.03 0.36
N PRO A 81 -28.71 -13.78 -0.03
CA PRO A 81 -27.74 -12.82 -0.57
C PRO A 81 -26.52 -12.59 0.33
N LEU A 82 -26.69 -12.63 1.65
CA LEU A 82 -25.58 -12.51 2.61
C LEU A 82 -24.53 -13.60 2.45
N LEU A 83 -25.00 -14.84 2.29
CA LEU A 83 -24.12 -15.99 2.10
C LEU A 83 -23.54 -15.97 0.69
N GLY A 84 -24.29 -15.46 -0.30
CA GLY A 84 -23.80 -15.12 -1.63
C GLY A 84 -22.62 -14.16 -1.61
N VAL A 85 -22.70 -13.07 -0.84
CA VAL A 85 -21.61 -12.08 -0.68
C VAL A 85 -20.37 -12.72 -0.06
N ALA A 86 -20.54 -13.56 0.97
CA ALA A 86 -19.43 -14.27 1.60
C ALA A 86 -18.75 -15.25 0.62
N ALA A 87 -19.54 -16.03 -0.12
CA ALA A 87 -19.04 -16.96 -1.14
C ALA A 87 -18.37 -16.22 -2.31
N GLY A 88 -18.93 -15.09 -2.75
CA GLY A 88 -18.34 -14.23 -3.77
C GLY A 88 -17.01 -13.62 -3.30
N GLY A 89 -16.92 -13.22 -2.03
CA GLY A 89 -15.68 -12.79 -1.40
C GLY A 89 -14.61 -13.90 -1.39
N ILE A 90 -14.99 -15.14 -1.10
CA ILE A 90 -14.08 -16.30 -1.16
C ILE A 90 -13.61 -16.55 -2.59
N ALA A 91 -14.50 -16.47 -3.58
CA ALA A 91 -14.14 -16.62 -5.00
C ALA A 91 -13.16 -15.52 -5.45
N ALA A 92 -13.42 -14.27 -5.08
CA ALA A 92 -12.52 -13.15 -5.35
C ALA A 92 -11.17 -13.31 -4.64
N ALA A 93 -11.16 -13.80 -3.38
CA ALA A 93 -9.94 -14.08 -2.64
C ALA A 93 -9.13 -15.23 -3.25
N ALA A 94 -9.78 -16.27 -3.74
CA ALA A 94 -9.13 -17.37 -4.45
C ALA A 94 -8.46 -16.88 -5.74
N LEU A 95 -9.14 -16.03 -6.51
CA LEU A 95 -8.56 -15.38 -7.69
C LEU A 95 -7.39 -14.46 -7.31
N ALA A 96 -7.54 -13.65 -6.27
CA ALA A 96 -6.49 -12.77 -5.77
C ALA A 96 -5.25 -13.57 -5.31
N MET A 97 -5.47 -14.70 -4.64
CA MET A 97 -4.39 -15.58 -4.20
C MET A 97 -3.70 -16.27 -5.38
N GLY A 98 -4.46 -16.76 -6.36
CA GLY A 98 -3.89 -17.35 -7.57
C GLY A 98 -3.07 -16.36 -8.40
N THR A 99 -3.62 -15.16 -8.62
CA THR A 99 -2.93 -14.08 -9.35
C THR A 99 -1.73 -13.53 -8.57
N GLY A 100 -1.84 -13.38 -7.26
CA GLY A 100 -0.74 -13.01 -6.38
C GLY A 100 0.39 -14.04 -6.43
N LEU A 101 0.07 -15.32 -6.29
CA LEU A 101 1.07 -16.40 -6.32
C LEU A 101 1.78 -16.50 -7.68
N ALA A 102 1.04 -16.36 -8.77
CA ALA A 102 1.60 -16.36 -10.12
C ALA A 102 2.54 -15.18 -10.37
N THR A 103 2.27 -14.03 -9.74
CA THR A 103 3.00 -12.78 -10.01
C THR A 103 4.15 -12.49 -9.06
N LEU A 104 4.28 -13.22 -7.95
CA LEU A 104 5.38 -13.05 -6.97
C LEU A 104 6.79 -13.19 -7.58
N ARG A 105 6.94 -13.85 -8.74
CA ARG A 105 8.23 -14.04 -9.43
C ARG A 105 8.54 -12.97 -10.48
N LEU A 106 7.61 -12.07 -10.76
CA LEU A 106 7.72 -11.09 -11.83
C LEU A 106 8.30 -9.77 -11.31
N SER A 107 9.01 -9.05 -12.18
CA SER A 107 9.38 -7.66 -11.90
C SER A 107 8.13 -6.76 -11.92
N ALA A 108 8.19 -5.64 -11.20
CA ALA A 108 7.06 -4.74 -10.96
C ALA A 108 6.34 -4.26 -12.24
N ILE A 109 7.08 -4.04 -13.33
CA ILE A 109 6.49 -3.65 -14.63
C ILE A 109 5.69 -4.81 -15.24
N TYR A 110 6.21 -6.03 -15.18
CA TYR A 110 5.50 -7.21 -15.69
C TYR A 110 4.28 -7.55 -14.84
N PHE A 111 4.33 -7.30 -13.53
CA PHE A 111 3.17 -7.44 -12.65
C PHE A 111 2.00 -6.54 -13.07
N ALA A 112 2.30 -5.28 -13.40
CA ALA A 112 1.29 -4.33 -13.87
C ALA A 112 0.66 -4.80 -15.20
N LEU A 113 1.47 -5.28 -16.15
CA LEU A 113 1.02 -5.78 -17.45
C LEU A 113 0.14 -7.03 -17.31
N VAL A 114 0.54 -8.00 -16.50
CA VAL A 114 -0.26 -9.22 -16.27
C VAL A 114 -1.58 -8.89 -15.58
N SER A 115 -1.56 -8.01 -14.57
CA SER A 115 -2.78 -7.56 -13.89
C SER A 115 -3.76 -6.88 -14.85
N PHE A 116 -3.23 -6.06 -15.78
CA PHE A 116 -4.02 -5.41 -16.82
C PHE A 116 -4.59 -6.43 -17.83
N ALA A 117 -3.80 -7.41 -18.26
CA ALA A 117 -4.26 -8.48 -19.15
C ALA A 117 -5.42 -9.29 -18.54
N ILE A 118 -5.34 -9.62 -17.24
CA ILE A 118 -6.42 -10.30 -16.52
C ILE A 118 -7.69 -9.45 -16.51
N HIS A 119 -7.57 -8.16 -16.21
CA HIS A 119 -8.70 -7.24 -16.21
C HIS A 119 -9.36 -7.15 -17.60
N PHE A 120 -8.55 -6.97 -18.65
CA PHE A 120 -9.06 -6.83 -20.02
C PHE A 120 -9.70 -8.13 -20.53
N THR A 121 -9.18 -9.30 -20.13
CA THR A 121 -9.73 -10.61 -20.51
C THR A 121 -11.07 -10.90 -19.82
N LEU A 122 -11.35 -10.26 -18.69
CA LEU A 122 -12.56 -10.56 -17.93
C LEU A 122 -13.84 -10.11 -18.64
N ALA A 123 -13.84 -8.94 -19.27
CA ALA A 123 -15.02 -8.43 -19.98
C ALA A 123 -15.52 -9.38 -21.10
N PRO A 124 -14.69 -9.82 -22.07
CA PRO A 124 -15.14 -10.78 -23.09
C PRO A 124 -15.50 -12.15 -22.48
N MET A 125 -14.84 -12.57 -21.39
CA MET A 125 -15.14 -13.82 -20.72
C MET A 125 -16.53 -13.80 -20.06
N LEU A 126 -16.94 -12.68 -19.47
CA LEU A 126 -18.29 -12.50 -18.91
C LEU A 126 -19.38 -12.50 -19.99
N VAL A 127 -19.10 -11.89 -21.15
CA VAL A 127 -20.03 -11.85 -22.28
C VAL A 127 -20.19 -13.23 -22.91
N ALA A 128 -19.08 -13.95 -23.15
CA ALA A 128 -19.09 -15.30 -23.69
C ALA A 128 -19.67 -16.31 -22.69
N GLY A 129 -19.47 -16.10 -21.39
CA GLY A 129 -19.93 -16.97 -20.31
C GLY A 129 -21.44 -16.94 -20.02
N ARG A 130 -22.28 -16.55 -21.00
CA ARG A 130 -23.74 -16.48 -20.82
C ARG A 130 -24.35 -17.82 -20.38
N GLU A 131 -23.78 -18.93 -20.83
CA GLU A 131 -24.19 -20.29 -20.45
C GLU A 131 -23.97 -20.60 -18.96
N PHE A 132 -22.98 -19.95 -18.34
CA PHE A 132 -22.75 -20.00 -16.89
C PHE A 132 -23.68 -19.05 -16.11
N GLY A 133 -24.61 -18.40 -16.81
CA GLY A 133 -25.62 -17.48 -16.29
C GLY A 133 -25.07 -16.16 -15.74
N THR A 134 -24.02 -15.64 -16.40
CA THR A 134 -23.56 -14.25 -16.24
C THR A 134 -24.55 -13.22 -16.80
N GLY A 135 -25.56 -13.65 -17.56
CA GLY A 135 -26.49 -12.76 -18.27
C GLY A 135 -25.91 -12.14 -19.55
N GLY A 136 -24.66 -12.47 -19.92
CA GLY A 136 -24.01 -11.98 -21.14
C GLY A 136 -23.89 -10.46 -21.18
N SER A 137 -24.27 -9.84 -22.31
CA SER A 137 -24.23 -8.39 -22.50
C SER A 137 -25.17 -7.60 -21.59
N GLN A 138 -26.26 -8.23 -21.15
CA GLN A 138 -27.26 -7.56 -20.33
C GLN A 138 -26.85 -7.52 -18.87
N GLY A 139 -25.93 -8.40 -18.43
CA GLY A 139 -25.58 -8.55 -17.02
C GLY A 139 -26.69 -9.18 -16.19
N ILE A 140 -26.53 -9.13 -14.87
CA ILE A 140 -27.41 -9.77 -13.90
C ILE A 140 -28.33 -8.72 -13.27
N TRP A 141 -29.63 -8.94 -13.33
CA TRP A 141 -30.66 -8.07 -12.75
C TRP A 141 -31.52 -8.83 -11.73
N SER A 142 -32.35 -8.11 -10.96
CA SER A 142 -33.33 -8.68 -10.02
C SER A 142 -32.74 -9.51 -8.87
N ILE A 143 -31.72 -8.98 -8.20
CA ILE A 143 -31.19 -9.60 -6.97
C ILE A 143 -32.26 -9.47 -5.86
N PRO A 144 -32.67 -10.56 -5.19
CA PRO A 144 -33.68 -10.53 -4.15
C PRO A 144 -33.27 -9.67 -2.95
N SER A 145 -34.27 -9.16 -2.23
CA SER A 145 -34.09 -8.34 -1.03
C SER A 145 -33.26 -9.06 0.03
N ILE A 146 -32.41 -8.30 0.72
CA ILE A 146 -31.58 -8.84 1.80
C ILE A 146 -32.35 -8.71 3.12
N ALA A 147 -32.75 -9.83 3.72
CA ALA A 147 -33.33 -9.85 5.06
C ALA A 147 -32.24 -10.08 6.13
N LEU A 148 -31.94 -9.05 6.93
CA LEU A 148 -31.08 -9.10 8.11
C LEU A 148 -31.97 -9.17 9.36
N GLY A 149 -32.58 -10.33 9.62
CA GLY A 149 -33.50 -10.50 10.75
C GLY A 149 -34.71 -9.55 10.66
N PRO A 150 -34.90 -8.59 11.59
CA PRO A 150 -35.99 -7.63 11.54
C PRO A 150 -35.79 -6.50 10.52
N LEU A 151 -34.59 -6.34 9.94
CA LEU A 151 -34.30 -5.32 8.94
C LEU A 151 -34.37 -5.95 7.54
N THR A 152 -35.42 -5.64 6.79
CA THR A 152 -35.54 -6.04 5.38
C THR A 152 -35.04 -4.92 4.48
N LEU A 153 -33.92 -5.13 3.80
CA LEU A 153 -33.41 -4.23 2.78
C LEU A 153 -34.14 -4.52 1.46
N GLY A 154 -35.15 -3.70 1.16
CA GLY A 154 -35.90 -3.80 -0.08
C GLY A 154 -35.01 -3.47 -1.30
N PRO A 155 -35.31 -4.02 -2.49
CA PRO A 155 -34.57 -3.69 -3.72
C PRO A 155 -34.73 -2.21 -4.11
N THR A 156 -35.82 -1.59 -3.68
CA THR A 156 -36.22 -0.20 -4.00
C THR A 156 -35.74 0.83 -2.99
N ASP A 157 -35.28 0.40 -1.81
CA ASP A 157 -34.92 1.31 -0.70
C ASP A 157 -33.52 1.91 -0.90
N THR A 158 -33.45 2.96 -1.71
CA THR A 158 -32.17 3.61 -2.05
C THR A 158 -31.45 4.17 -0.81
N VAL A 159 -32.20 4.64 0.18
CA VAL A 159 -31.68 5.13 1.46
C VAL A 159 -31.00 4.01 2.27
N ALA A 160 -31.56 2.80 2.25
CA ALA A 160 -31.00 1.67 2.97
C ALA A 160 -29.70 1.17 2.32
N TRP A 161 -29.64 1.16 0.98
CA TRP A 161 -28.42 0.89 0.22
C TRP A 161 -27.33 1.95 0.44
N TYR A 162 -27.73 3.21 0.59
CA TYR A 162 -26.81 4.29 0.95
C TYR A 162 -26.10 4.02 2.29
N TYR A 163 -26.86 3.75 3.35
CA TYR A 163 -26.25 3.48 4.66
C TYR A 163 -25.39 2.20 4.64
N THR A 164 -25.81 1.19 3.88
CA THR A 164 -25.03 -0.04 3.71
C THR A 164 -23.70 0.22 3.00
N ALA A 165 -23.71 0.97 1.89
CA ALA A 165 -22.50 1.33 1.16
C ALA A 165 -21.58 2.25 1.98
N TRP A 166 -22.14 3.23 2.68
CA TRP A 166 -21.40 4.14 3.57
C TRP A 166 -20.73 3.39 4.72
N THR A 167 -21.46 2.51 5.42
CA THR A 167 -20.90 1.71 6.52
C THR A 167 -19.80 0.78 6.03
N LEU A 168 -19.98 0.12 4.89
CA LEU A 168 -18.98 -0.76 4.31
C LEU A 168 -17.72 0.01 3.89
N ALA A 169 -17.87 1.16 3.24
CA ALA A 169 -16.76 2.01 2.85
C ALA A 169 -16.01 2.58 4.07
N ALA A 170 -16.72 3.03 5.11
CA ALA A 170 -16.14 3.46 6.37
C ALA A 170 -15.32 2.35 7.02
N LEU A 171 -15.88 1.13 7.07
CA LEU A 171 -15.24 -0.04 7.66
C LEU A 171 -13.97 -0.41 6.89
N THR A 172 -14.01 -0.41 5.55
CA THR A 172 -12.83 -0.71 4.73
C THR A 172 -11.71 0.32 4.92
N VAL A 173 -12.04 1.61 4.88
CA VAL A 173 -11.05 2.68 5.11
C VAL A 173 -10.46 2.58 6.52
N LEU A 174 -11.29 2.30 7.53
CA LEU A 174 -10.81 2.09 8.89
C LEU A 174 -9.87 0.88 8.96
N LEU A 175 -10.24 -0.26 8.37
CA LEU A 175 -9.43 -1.48 8.35
C LEU A 175 -8.08 -1.23 7.68
N ILE A 176 -8.08 -0.57 6.51
CA ILE A 176 -6.86 -0.23 5.77
C ILE A 176 -6.00 0.74 6.58
N SER A 177 -6.58 1.77 7.20
CA SER A 177 -5.82 2.71 8.04
C SER A 177 -5.14 2.03 9.23
N ARG A 178 -5.79 1.01 9.82
CA ARG A 178 -5.21 0.20 10.90
C ARG A 178 -4.13 -0.75 10.37
N LEU A 179 -4.34 -1.33 9.19
CA LEU A 179 -3.37 -2.20 8.54
C LEU A 179 -2.09 -1.44 8.17
N THR A 180 -2.22 -0.23 7.62
CA THR A 180 -1.07 0.60 7.21
C THR A 180 -0.34 1.22 8.40
N ALA A 181 -1.04 1.52 9.49
CA ALA A 181 -0.43 1.91 10.76
C ALA A 181 0.25 0.74 11.50
N SER A 182 -0.02 -0.50 11.11
CA SER A 182 0.58 -1.69 11.73
C SER A 182 2.03 -1.92 11.26
N PRO A 183 2.79 -2.81 11.93
CA PRO A 183 4.14 -3.18 11.50
C PRO A 183 4.20 -3.71 10.06
N LEU A 184 3.13 -4.36 9.57
CA LEU A 184 3.05 -4.86 8.19
C LEU A 184 3.13 -3.72 7.17
N GLY A 185 2.37 -2.64 7.39
CA GLY A 185 2.40 -1.46 6.52
C GLY A 185 3.78 -0.81 6.48
N SER A 186 4.43 -0.71 7.65
CA SER A 186 5.80 -0.18 7.76
C SER A 186 6.82 -1.07 7.04
N ALA A 187 6.63 -2.39 7.08
CA ALA A 187 7.50 -3.34 6.38
C ALA A 187 7.36 -3.23 4.85
N PHE A 188 6.14 -3.05 4.34
CA PHE A 188 5.92 -2.81 2.90
C PHE A 188 6.59 -1.52 2.43
N THR A 189 6.46 -0.44 3.21
CA THR A 189 7.13 0.83 2.88
C THR A 189 8.66 0.71 2.91
N ALA A 190 9.22 -0.01 3.89
CA ALA A 190 10.67 -0.25 3.94
C ALA A 190 11.18 -1.07 2.73
N LEU A 191 10.45 -2.11 2.33
CA LEU A 191 10.76 -2.92 1.16
C LEU A 191 10.69 -2.12 -0.14
N ARG A 192 9.71 -1.21 -0.24
CA ARG A 192 9.55 -0.28 -1.36
C ARG A 192 10.74 0.67 -1.50
N ASP A 193 11.17 1.29 -0.40
CA ASP A 193 12.19 2.33 -0.42
C ASP A 193 13.59 1.77 -0.73
N SER A 194 13.98 0.66 -0.08
CA SER A 194 15.29 0.04 -0.31
C SER A 194 15.30 -1.45 0.08
N PRO A 195 15.15 -2.38 -0.90
CA PRO A 195 15.05 -3.80 -0.59
C PRO A 195 16.34 -4.37 0.02
N MET A 196 17.53 -3.85 -0.32
CA MET A 196 18.79 -4.30 0.30
C MET A 196 18.91 -3.91 1.78
N LEU A 197 18.47 -2.71 2.15
CA LEU A 197 18.48 -2.25 3.55
C LEU A 197 17.43 -2.99 4.38
N ALA A 198 16.24 -3.22 3.82
CA ALA A 198 15.21 -4.01 4.49
C ALA A 198 15.72 -5.42 4.82
N GLN A 199 16.47 -6.04 3.90
CA GLN A 199 17.06 -7.36 4.11
C GLN A 199 18.15 -7.38 5.19
N SER A 200 18.98 -6.33 5.32
CA SER A 200 19.98 -6.25 6.39
C SER A 200 19.35 -6.07 7.78
N LEU A 201 18.17 -5.45 7.83
CA LEU A 201 17.33 -5.35 9.04
C LEU A 201 16.53 -6.62 9.35
N GLY A 202 16.72 -7.71 8.58
CA GLY A 202 16.03 -8.99 8.77
C GLY A 202 14.58 -9.00 8.28
N ILE A 203 14.16 -8.00 7.51
CA ILE A 203 12.83 -7.95 6.89
C ILE A 203 12.91 -8.73 5.57
N HIS A 204 12.60 -10.02 5.63
CA HIS A 204 12.54 -10.86 4.44
C HIS A 204 11.18 -10.71 3.73
N ALA A 205 11.20 -10.58 2.41
CA ALA A 205 9.99 -10.49 1.60
C ALA A 205 9.09 -11.75 1.66
N PHE A 206 9.68 -12.92 2.01
CA PHE A 206 9.01 -14.22 1.93
C PHE A 206 8.60 -14.81 3.29
N SER A 207 9.16 -14.32 4.39
CA SER A 207 8.91 -14.86 5.74
C SER A 207 8.73 -13.71 6.72
N GLN A 208 7.51 -13.20 6.80
CA GLN A 208 7.08 -12.41 7.94
C GLN A 208 6.16 -13.28 8.78
N SER A 209 6.75 -14.02 9.73
CA SER A 209 5.99 -14.52 10.88
C SER A 209 5.49 -13.31 11.66
N PRO A 210 4.18 -13.22 12.03
CA PRO A 210 3.63 -12.06 12.74
C PRO A 210 4.20 -11.85 14.15
N SER A 211 5.11 -12.70 14.61
CA SER A 211 5.64 -12.66 15.96
C SER A 211 7.06 -12.08 15.96
N ARG A 212 7.22 -10.92 16.60
CA ARG A 212 8.47 -10.19 16.87
C ARG A 212 8.93 -9.24 15.76
N ALA A 213 8.05 -8.30 15.40
CA ALA A 213 8.53 -7.01 14.92
C ALA A 213 9.40 -6.38 16.03
N CYS A 214 10.72 -6.46 15.85
CA CYS A 214 11.69 -5.63 16.56
C CYS A 214 11.20 -4.19 16.47
N ARG A 215 10.79 -3.66 17.62
CA ARG A 215 10.24 -2.32 17.76
C ARG A 215 11.39 -1.32 17.64
N CYS A 216 11.88 -1.09 16.42
CA CYS A 216 12.79 0.01 16.12
C CYS A 216 12.00 1.32 16.23
N ARG A 217 11.97 1.85 17.44
CA ARG A 217 11.38 3.14 17.78
C ARG A 217 12.36 4.25 17.37
N TYR A 218 12.28 4.73 16.13
CA TYR A 218 12.96 5.97 15.72
C TYR A 218 11.92 7.10 15.61
N PRO A 219 11.83 8.03 16.58
CA PRO A 219 10.79 9.06 16.57
C PRO A 219 11.08 10.30 15.69
N HIS A 220 12.28 10.43 15.09
CA HIS A 220 12.74 11.73 14.61
C HIS A 220 12.91 11.90 13.09
N TRP A 221 12.73 10.87 12.27
CA TRP A 221 12.99 10.96 10.81
C TRP A 221 11.83 11.46 9.95
N ARG A 222 10.76 12.01 10.54
CA ARG A 222 9.54 12.38 9.80
C ARG A 222 9.49 13.82 9.24
N PHE A 223 10.54 14.64 9.31
CA PHE A 223 10.36 16.08 9.04
C PHE A 223 11.48 16.85 8.34
N ARG A 224 12.34 16.24 7.50
CA ARG A 224 13.25 17.04 6.66
C ARG A 224 13.86 16.31 5.45
N CYS A 225 13.04 15.95 4.47
CA CYS A 225 13.52 15.60 3.13
C CYS A 225 12.58 16.13 2.02
N VAL A 226 12.13 17.36 2.19
CA VAL A 226 11.66 18.20 1.06
C VAL A 226 12.58 19.40 1.09
N LEU A 227 13.30 19.64 -0.03
CA LEU A 227 14.39 20.62 -0.23
C LEU A 227 15.81 20.13 0.12
N ARG A 228 16.37 19.26 -0.73
CA ARG A 228 17.80 19.34 -1.10
C ARG A 228 18.10 18.69 -2.47
N PRO A 229 17.76 19.35 -3.60
CA PRO A 229 18.53 19.15 -4.83
C PRO A 229 19.88 19.88 -4.64
N LEU A 230 20.95 19.41 -5.28
CA LEU A 230 22.34 19.88 -5.15
C LEU A 230 23.13 19.42 -3.90
N CYS A 231 23.67 18.20 -4.01
CA CYS A 231 25.07 17.89 -3.74
C CYS A 231 25.43 16.76 -4.72
N LEU A 232 25.79 17.09 -5.96
CA LEU A 232 27.18 17.12 -6.42
C LEU A 232 27.85 15.76 -6.19
N VAL A 233 27.90 14.87 -7.20
CA VAL A 233 28.79 14.96 -8.37
C VAL A 233 30.22 15.15 -7.92
N GLY A 234 31.00 14.07 -8.00
CA GLY A 234 32.44 14.11 -7.84
C GLY A 234 33.03 12.72 -7.71
N PHE A 235 33.82 12.34 -8.74
CA PHE A 235 34.93 11.39 -8.67
C PHE A 235 34.62 9.88 -8.78
N SER A 236 35.28 9.09 -9.63
CA SER A 236 35.96 9.25 -10.92
C SER A 236 36.04 7.83 -11.50
N GLN A 237 35.96 7.70 -12.83
CA GLN A 237 36.42 6.48 -13.51
C GLN A 237 37.91 6.28 -13.21
N ASP A 238 38.38 5.06 -12.94
CA ASP A 238 39.35 4.42 -13.84
C ASP A 238 39.61 2.93 -13.55
N LEU A 239 39.83 2.22 -14.66
CA LEU A 239 40.59 0.99 -14.85
C LEU A 239 40.09 -0.35 -14.27
N GLY A 240 39.82 -1.25 -15.22
CA GLY A 240 40.78 -2.34 -15.41
C GLY A 240 40.24 -3.74 -15.12
N THR A 241 39.89 -4.42 -16.20
CA THR A 241 39.83 -5.88 -16.32
C THR A 241 40.89 -6.59 -15.50
N ARG A 242 40.50 -7.37 -14.49
CA ARG A 242 41.27 -8.53 -14.01
C ARG A 242 40.34 -9.70 -13.72
N HIS A 243 40.74 -10.83 -14.30
CA HIS A 243 40.26 -12.19 -14.11
C HIS A 243 39.63 -12.48 -12.74
N VAL A 244 38.44 -13.10 -12.77
CA VAL A 244 37.92 -13.90 -11.65
C VAL A 244 38.52 -15.30 -11.80
N PRO A 245 39.39 -15.78 -10.88
CA PRO A 245 39.77 -17.18 -10.86
C PRO A 245 38.62 -17.99 -10.26
N SER A 246 38.18 -19.00 -10.99
CA SER A 246 37.33 -20.09 -10.53
C SER A 246 38.06 -20.91 -9.47
N GLY A 247 37.49 -21.01 -8.27
CA GLY A 247 37.92 -21.99 -7.27
C GLY A 247 37.82 -21.50 -5.83
N VAL A 248 36.62 -21.51 -5.25
CA VAL A 248 36.47 -21.54 -3.80
C VAL A 248 35.42 -22.59 -3.44
N ARG A 249 35.89 -23.61 -2.71
CA ARG A 249 35.10 -24.70 -2.15
C ARG A 249 34.05 -24.15 -1.21
N HIS A 250 32.86 -24.75 -1.26
CA HIS A 250 31.83 -24.62 -0.24
C HIS A 250 32.38 -25.17 1.08
N ASP A 251 32.61 -24.29 2.04
CA ASP A 251 32.85 -24.66 3.43
C ASP A 251 31.76 -24.04 4.32
N ASP A 252 31.07 -24.92 5.03
CA ASP A 252 29.85 -24.67 5.78
C ASP A 252 30.19 -24.17 7.19
N HIS A 253 30.46 -22.86 7.30
CA HIS A 253 30.58 -22.17 8.59
C HIS A 253 29.91 -20.79 8.54
N ARG A 254 28.57 -20.79 8.52
CA ARG A 254 27.74 -19.58 8.43
C ARG A 254 26.83 -19.35 9.65
N ARG A 255 27.32 -19.60 10.86
CA ARG A 255 26.59 -19.24 12.09
C ARG A 255 27.28 -18.27 13.05
N ASP A 256 28.60 -18.17 13.06
CA ASP A 256 29.27 -17.39 14.13
C ASP A 256 29.84 -16.02 13.72
N ARG A 257 29.83 -15.68 12.42
CA ARG A 257 30.36 -14.37 11.93
C ARG A 257 29.31 -13.26 11.79
N ALA A 258 28.04 -13.50 12.11
CA ALA A 258 27.01 -12.45 12.10
C ALA A 258 27.11 -11.51 13.32
N PHE A 259 27.71 -11.95 14.42
CA PHE A 259 27.81 -11.14 15.64
C PHE A 259 28.91 -10.07 15.60
N SER A 260 29.93 -10.21 14.75
CA SER A 260 31.03 -9.22 14.65
C SER A 260 30.73 -8.03 13.73
N TRP A 261 29.75 -8.15 12.81
CA TRP A 261 29.41 -7.07 11.88
C TRP A 261 28.70 -5.89 12.55
N CYS A 262 27.91 -6.15 13.60
CA CYS A 262 27.23 -5.10 14.37
C CYS A 262 28.19 -4.25 15.24
N GLY A 263 29.41 -4.76 15.50
CA GLY A 263 30.48 -4.02 16.17
C GLY A 263 31.28 -3.12 15.22
N LEU A 264 31.54 -3.61 14.00
CA LEU A 264 32.30 -2.85 12.99
C LEU A 264 31.51 -1.65 12.45
N GLU A 265 30.19 -1.77 12.26
CA GLU A 265 29.38 -0.65 11.76
C GLU A 265 29.22 0.48 12.80
N ARG A 266 29.16 0.14 14.10
CA ARG A 266 29.21 1.14 15.18
C ARG A 266 30.55 1.88 15.20
N ALA A 267 31.65 1.18 14.98
CA ALA A 267 32.98 1.80 14.90
C ALA A 267 33.16 2.68 13.64
N ALA A 268 32.54 2.30 12.52
CA ALA A 268 32.57 3.08 11.28
C ALA A 268 31.72 4.36 11.35
N CYS A 269 30.55 4.29 12.01
CA CYS A 269 29.65 5.42 12.22
C CYS A 269 30.24 6.44 13.21
N ASP A 270 30.84 5.97 14.32
CA ASP A 270 31.52 6.84 15.29
C ASP A 270 32.80 7.48 14.70
N ARG A 271 33.50 6.77 13.80
CA ARG A 271 34.65 7.32 13.09
C ARG A 271 34.26 8.41 12.07
N SER A 272 33.10 8.31 11.42
CA SER A 272 32.63 9.34 10.47
C SER A 272 32.13 10.61 11.18
N GLU A 273 31.48 10.47 12.34
CA GLU A 273 31.09 11.63 13.17
C GLU A 273 32.30 12.39 13.72
N ARG A 274 33.36 11.69 14.15
CA ARG A 274 34.61 12.34 14.61
C ARG A 274 35.35 13.08 13.50
N VAL A 275 35.30 12.57 12.26
CA VAL A 275 35.89 13.26 11.09
C VAL A 275 35.07 14.49 10.69
N ALA A 276 33.73 14.39 10.71
CA ALA A 276 32.85 15.52 10.45
C ALA A 276 32.97 16.63 11.54
N ALA A 277 33.19 16.26 12.80
CA ALA A 277 33.44 17.20 13.90
C ALA A 277 34.78 17.93 13.75
N ARG A 278 35.86 17.24 13.33
CA ARG A 278 37.17 17.85 13.06
C ARG A 278 37.14 18.83 11.88
N HIS A 279 36.34 18.54 10.84
CA HIS A 279 36.17 19.47 9.71
C HIS A 279 35.34 20.71 10.07
N ARG A 280 34.37 20.61 11.00
CA ARG A 280 33.66 21.79 11.53
C ARG A 280 34.52 22.67 12.43
N LEU A 281 35.37 22.09 13.27
CA LEU A 281 36.27 22.86 14.14
C LEU A 281 37.37 23.59 13.33
N SER A 282 37.92 22.95 12.30
CA SER A 282 38.90 23.59 11.41
C SER A 282 38.31 24.66 10.48
N ALA A 283 37.00 24.64 10.22
CA ALA A 283 36.31 25.72 9.51
C ALA A 283 36.01 26.93 10.42
N ILE A 284 35.79 26.71 11.72
CA ILE A 284 35.56 27.78 12.71
C ILE A 284 36.87 28.51 13.04
N ASP A 285 38.00 27.81 13.11
CA ASP A 285 39.30 28.46 13.35
C ASP A 285 39.78 29.35 12.18
N ARG A 286 39.35 29.07 10.94
CA ARG A 286 39.64 29.93 9.77
C ARG A 286 38.82 31.22 9.73
N LEU A 287 37.84 31.38 10.61
CA LEU A 287 37.03 32.60 10.74
C LEU A 287 37.53 33.54 11.86
N ARG A 288 38.61 33.18 12.58
CA ARG A 288 39.34 34.14 13.42
C ARG A 288 40.23 35.02 12.53
N LEU A 289 39.66 36.13 12.09
CA LEU A 289 40.34 37.21 11.39
C LEU A 289 41.63 37.66 12.12
N PRO A 290 42.76 37.88 11.40
CA PRO A 290 43.96 38.46 11.98
C PRO A 290 43.71 39.92 12.41
N HIS A 291 44.19 40.28 13.60
CA HIS A 291 44.01 41.57 14.29
C HIS A 291 44.67 42.80 13.61
N HIS A 292 45.17 42.68 12.38
CA HIS A 292 46.08 43.67 11.75
C HIS A 292 45.41 44.79 10.92
N LEU A 293 44.08 44.93 10.94
CA LEU A 293 43.37 46.00 10.21
C LEU A 293 42.73 47.10 11.09
N ARG A 294 43.06 47.17 12.39
CA ARG A 294 42.68 48.34 13.21
C ARG A 294 43.74 49.44 13.08
N ARG A 295 43.70 50.23 11.99
CA ARG A 295 44.36 51.54 11.98
C ARG A 295 43.48 52.54 12.74
N PRO A 296 44.03 53.33 13.67
CA PRO A 296 43.31 54.42 14.29
C PRO A 296 43.20 55.58 13.29
N LEU A 297 41.98 56.06 13.05
CA LEU A 297 41.76 57.42 12.56
C LEU A 297 41.88 58.35 13.78
N SER A 298 42.80 59.29 13.71
CA SER A 298 42.96 60.38 14.67
C SER A 298 43.52 61.61 13.94
N PRO A 299 43.27 62.81 14.45
CA PRO A 299 42.01 63.41 14.85
C PRO A 299 41.34 64.18 13.70
#